data_AF-A0A537PN33-F1
#
_entry.id   AF-A0A537PN33-F1
#
_cell.length_a   1.000
_cell.length_b   1.000
_cell.length_c   1.000
_cell.angle_alpha   90.00
_cell.angle_beta   90.00
_cell.angle_gamma   90.00
#
_symmetry.space_group_name_H-M   'P 1'
#
loop_
_entity.id
_entity.type
_entity.pdbx_description
1 polymer ?
#
loop_
_entity_poly.entity_id
_entity_poly.type
_entity_poly.pdbx_seq_one_letter_code
_entity_poly.pdbx_strand_id
1 'polypeptide(L)'
;MALNGTSSVLYGTVPELVAPERRQRAFSIFYTGGVGAGALAPVLYGLISDFADVRTMMLLVAAVVLVTLPLAWRLGPHLRA
;
A
#
# COMPACT_ATOMS: atom_id res chain seq x y z
N MET A 1 14.17 -5.42 14.56
CA MET A 1 13.57 -6.50 13.72
C MET A 1 12.06 -6.64 13.97
N ALA A 2 11.30 -5.54 14.00
CA ALA A 2 9.83 -5.57 14.20
C ALA A 2 9.03 -5.28 12.92
N LEU A 3 9.69 -4.87 11.83
CA LEU A 3 9.07 -4.54 10.54
C LEU A 3 9.35 -5.58 9.44
N ASN A 4 10.23 -6.56 9.70
CA ASN A 4 10.43 -7.70 8.81
C ASN A 4 9.31 -8.71 9.10
N GLY A 5 8.26 -8.69 8.29
CA GLY A 5 7.07 -9.51 8.45
C GLY A 5 5.76 -8.85 8.00
N THR A 6 5.76 -7.54 7.74
CA THR A 6 4.57 -6.80 7.24
C THR A 6 4.10 -7.33 5.89
N SER A 7 5.02 -7.67 4.99
CA SER A 7 4.68 -8.29 3.70
C SER A 7 3.93 -9.61 3.89
N SER A 8 4.37 -10.47 4.83
CA SER A 8 3.72 -11.75 5.09
C SER A 8 2.30 -11.58 5.64
N VAL A 9 2.08 -10.58 6.52
CA VAL A 9 0.74 -10.23 7.00
C VAL A 9 -0.14 -9.74 5.85
N LEU A 10 0.38 -8.85 5.00
CA LEU A 10 -0.37 -8.33 3.86
C LEU A 10 -0.76 -9.45 2.87
N TYR A 11 0.17 -10.33 2.51
CA TYR A 11 -0.15 -11.46 1.64
C TYR A 11 -1.09 -12.48 2.29
N GLY A 12 -0.96 -12.72 3.60
CA GLY A 12 -1.81 -13.62 4.37
C GLY A 12 -3.27 -13.14 4.49
N THR A 13 -3.49 -11.82 4.54
CA THR A 13 -4.85 -11.26 4.67
C THR A 13 -5.71 -11.36 3.40
N VAL A 14 -5.11 -11.34 2.19
CA VAL A 14 -5.85 -11.43 0.92
C VAL A 14 -6.75 -12.69 0.84
N PRO A 15 -6.26 -13.91 1.12
CA PRO A 15 -7.09 -15.11 1.11
C PRO A 15 -8.02 -15.25 2.33
N GLU A 16 -7.71 -14.60 3.45
CA GLU A 16 -8.54 -14.58 4.66
C GLU A 16 -9.81 -13.73 4.48
N LEU A 17 -9.71 -12.64 3.71
CA LEU A 17 -10.79 -11.68 3.51
C LEU A 17 -11.68 -11.96 2.28
N VAL A 18 -11.38 -13.00 1.50
CA VAL A 18 -12.05 -13.26 0.22
C VAL A 18 -12.48 -14.71 0.12
N ALA A 19 -13.73 -14.92 -0.34
CA ALA A 19 -14.30 -16.24 -0.60
C ALA A 19 -13.38 -17.09 -1.53
N PRO A 20 -13.30 -18.42 -1.31
CA PRO A 20 -12.35 -19.30 -2.02
C PRO A 20 -12.39 -19.15 -3.55
N GLU A 21 -13.58 -18.97 -4.12
CA GLU A 21 -13.83 -18.88 -5.56
C GLU A 21 -13.26 -17.60 -6.19
N ARG A 22 -13.03 -16.56 -5.38
CA ARG A 22 -12.57 -15.23 -5.83
C ARG A 22 -11.11 -14.95 -5.46
N ARG A 23 -10.46 -15.86 -4.75
CA ARG A 23 -9.12 -15.68 -4.18
C ARG A 23 -8.04 -15.43 -5.25
N GLN A 24 -8.07 -16.17 -6.36
CA GLN A 24 -7.15 -15.95 -7.49
C GLN A 24 -7.26 -14.53 -8.07
N ARG A 25 -8.48 -14.02 -8.22
CA ARG A 25 -8.73 -12.66 -8.71
C ARG A 25 -8.30 -11.60 -7.70
N ALA A 26 -8.50 -11.85 -6.40
CA ALA A 26 -8.03 -10.93 -5.37
C ALA A 26 -6.50 -10.84 -5.34
N PHE A 27 -5.81 -11.97 -5.47
CA PHE A 27 -4.35 -11.97 -5.60
C PHE A 27 -3.86 -11.24 -6.84
N SER A 28 -4.50 -11.42 -8.00
CA SER A 28 -4.09 -10.72 -9.21
C SER A 28 -4.23 -9.20 -9.05
N ILE A 29 -5.34 -8.73 -8.47
CA ILE A 29 -5.53 -7.30 -8.19
C ILE A 29 -4.47 -6.79 -7.22
N PHE A 30 -4.20 -7.51 -6.13
CA PHE A 30 -3.20 -7.12 -5.13
C PHE A 30 -1.81 -6.97 -5.74
N TYR A 31 -1.34 -7.98 -6.48
CA TYR A 31 -0.02 -7.96 -7.08
C TYR A 31 0.09 -6.95 -8.22
N THR A 32 -0.90 -6.87 -9.12
CA THR A 32 -0.90 -5.88 -10.20
C THR A 32 -0.90 -4.46 -9.64
N GLY A 33 -1.69 -4.19 -8.59
CA GLY A 33 -1.69 -2.90 -7.91
C GLY A 33 -0.34 -2.55 -7.31
N GLY A 34 0.29 -3.49 -6.58
CA GLY A 34 1.60 -3.28 -5.97
C GLY A 34 2.70 -3.02 -6.99
N VAL A 35 2.77 -3.82 -8.06
CA VAL A 35 3.74 -3.63 -9.14
C VAL A 35 3.49 -2.31 -9.88
N GLY A 36 2.24 -2.00 -10.22
CA GLY A 36 1.88 -0.75 -10.89
C GLY A 36 2.23 0.47 -10.04
N ALA A 37 1.94 0.45 -8.74
CA ALA A 37 2.33 1.51 -7.82
C ALA A 37 3.85 1.67 -7.73
N GLY A 38 4.59 0.55 -7.64
CA GLY A 38 6.05 0.54 -7.62
C GLY A 38 6.67 1.09 -8.91
N ALA A 39 6.05 0.84 -10.06
CA ALA A 39 6.49 1.37 -11.35
C ALA A 39 6.19 2.88 -11.51
N LEU A 40 5.05 3.34 -11.00
CA LEU A 40 4.64 4.74 -11.09
C LEU A 40 5.34 5.65 -10.08
N ALA A 41 5.65 5.14 -8.88
CA ALA A 41 6.19 5.95 -7.80
C ALA A 41 7.47 6.72 -8.18
N PRO A 42 8.51 6.12 -8.80
CA PRO A 42 9.72 6.85 -9.20
C PRO A 42 9.43 7.98 -10.20
N VAL A 43 8.49 7.77 -11.13
CA VAL A 43 8.13 8.77 -12.13
C VAL A 43 7.43 9.95 -11.47
N LEU A 44 6.38 9.69 -10.68
CA LEU A 44 5.61 10.75 -10.02
C LEU A 44 6.46 11.52 -9.02
N TYR A 45 7.19 10.80 -8.18
CA TYR A 45 7.98 11.39 -7.12
C TYR A 45 9.28 12.02 -7.62
N GLY A 46 9.90 11.46 -8.67
CA GLY A 46 11.02 12.10 -9.37
C GLY A 46 10.61 13.44 -9.96
N LEU A 47 9.49 13.48 -10.71
CA LEU A 47 8.99 14.72 -11.29
C LEU A 47 8.69 15.78 -10.21
N ILE A 48 8.01 15.40 -9.12
CA ILE A 48 7.73 16.35 -8.02
C ILE A 48 9.03 16.86 -7.38
N SER A 49 10.02 15.98 -7.21
CA SER A 49 11.34 16.38 -6.68
C SER A 49 12.05 17.38 -7.60
N ASP A 50 11.96 17.18 -8.92
CA ASP A 50 12.59 18.07 -9.90
C ASP A 50 11.97 19.48 -9.88
N PHE A 51 10.65 19.58 -9.65
CA PHE A 51 9.94 20.86 -9.60
C PHE A 51 9.97 21.57 -8.23
N ALA A 52 9.96 20.82 -7.13
CA ALA A 52 9.71 21.34 -5.78
C ALA A 52 10.82 21.05 -4.75
N ASP A 53 11.95 20.47 -5.19
CA ASP A 53 13.08 20.00 -4.37
C ASP A 53 12.81 18.75 -3.52
N VAL A 54 13.89 18.05 -3.16
CA VAL A 54 13.89 16.77 -2.44
C VAL A 54 13.19 16.88 -1.09
N ARG A 55 13.32 18.00 -0.38
CA ARG A 55 12.68 18.17 0.94
C ARG A 55 11.16 18.11 0.83
N THR A 56 10.58 18.82 -0.14
CA THR A 56 9.12 18.85 -0.36
C THR A 56 8.62 17.47 -0.75
N MET A 57 9.36 16.78 -1.61
CA MET A 57 9.06 15.41 -2.00
C MET A 57 9.02 14.47 -0.79
N MET A 58 10.05 14.49 0.06
CA MET A 58 10.10 13.65 1.26
C MET A 58 8.94 13.92 2.23
N LEU A 59 8.54 15.19 2.40
CA LEU A 59 7.35 15.54 3.20
C LEU A 59 6.07 14.99 2.58
N LEU A 60 5.94 15.01 1.25
CA LEU A 60 4.81 14.42 0.54
C LEU A 60 4.76 12.89 0.75
N VAL A 61 5.89 12.18 0.62
CA VAL A 61 5.94 10.73 0.92
C VAL A 61 5.50 10.47 2.36
N ALA A 62 6.03 11.24 3.31
CA ALA A 62 5.67 11.10 4.72
C ALA A 62 4.16 11.31 4.94
N ALA A 63 3.57 12.35 4.32
CA ALA A 63 2.14 12.60 4.40
C ALA A 63 1.31 11.44 3.81
N VAL A 64 1.70 10.92 2.64
CA VAL A 64 1.03 9.76 2.00
C VAL A 64 1.10 8.52 2.89
N VAL A 65 2.26 8.25 3.49
CA VAL A 65 2.43 7.13 4.44
C VAL A 65 1.56 7.34 5.69
N LEU A 66 1.52 8.55 6.25
CA LEU A 66 0.71 8.84 7.44
C LEU A 66 -0.79 8.68 7.18
N VAL A 67 -1.28 8.97 5.96
CA VAL A 67 -2.68 8.74 5.57
C VAL A 67 -3.07 7.26 5.63
N THR A 68 -2.12 6.34 5.52
CA THR A 68 -2.42 4.89 5.65
C THR A 68 -2.87 4.51 7.07
N LEU A 69 -2.43 5.23 8.10
CA LEU A 69 -2.78 4.96 9.50
C LEU A 69 -4.26 5.17 9.82
N PRO A 70 -4.88 6.34 9.56
CA PRO A 70 -6.31 6.52 9.80
C PRO A 70 -7.16 5.62 8.90
N LEU A 71 -6.69 5.32 7.68
CA LEU A 71 -7.39 4.41 6.77
C LEU A 71 -7.44 2.99 7.36
N ALA A 72 -6.30 2.46 7.80
CA ALA A 72 -6.22 1.14 8.44
C ALA A 72 -7.06 1.09 9.71
N TRP A 73 -7.04 2.16 10.53
CA TRP A 73 -7.83 2.21 11.75
C TRP A 73 -9.34 2.22 11.48
N ARG A 74 -9.79 2.91 10.44
CA ARG A 74 -11.21 2.95 10.03
C ARG A 74 -11.68 1.64 9.37
N LEU A 75 -10.82 0.98 8.60
CA LEU A 75 -11.14 -0.30 7.98
C LEU A 75 -11.10 -1.47 8.97
N GLY A 76 -10.22 -1.45 9.97
CA GLY A 76 -10.04 -2.54 10.94
C GLY A 76 -11.35 -3.12 11.52
N PRO A 77 -12.30 -2.29 11.99
CA PRO A 77 -13.59 -2.76 12.49
C PRO A 77 -14.45 -3.49 11.45
N HIS A 78 -14.37 -3.10 10.18
CA HIS A 78 -15.18 -3.65 9.09
C HIS A 78 -14.62 -4.97 8.54
N LEU A 79 -13.35 -5.26 8.81
CA LEU A 79 -12.68 -6.49 8.37
C LEU A 79 -12.76 -7.62 9.41
N ARG A 80 -13.19 -7.31 10.64
CA ARG A 80 -13.35 -8.26 11.76
C ARG A 80 -14.79 -8.73 11.98
N ALA A 81 -15.75 -8.11 11.29
CA ALA A 81 -17.18 -8.46 11.32
C ALA A 81 -17.47 -9.48 10.22
#